data_AF-A0A952IVS3-F1
#
_entry.id   AF-A0A952IVS3-F1
#
_cell.length_a   1.000
_cell.length_b   1.000
_cell.length_c   1.000
_cell.angle_alpha   90.00
_cell.angle_beta   90.00
_cell.angle_gamma   90.00
#
_symmetry.space_group_name_H-M   'P 1'
#
loop_
_entity.id
_entity.type
_entity.pdbx_description
1 polymer ?
#
loop_
_entity_poly.entity_id
_entity_poly.type
_entity_poly.pdbx_seq_one_letter_code
_entity_poly.pdbx_strand_id
1 'polypeptide(L)'
;MRLNILVFAGLSLALLSCTKSFDEKIADKIEEQCSDAKQTPSCQFALDEITDFDWDTLYVFNGLMTREELSQALGFDCDCDHISDNYQRLIFTKNRKAVYQSEYYGVDGKVQFRPIEVNADPKFSREQSTFLVVKKANTLTSGYFYDLYPISRVN
;
A
#
# COMPACT_ATOMS: atom_id res chain seq x y z
N MET A 1 50.88 1.81 36.99
CA MET A 1 49.42 1.94 37.06
C MET A 1 48.88 1.90 35.64
N ARG A 2 48.21 0.81 35.25
CA ARG A 2 47.67 0.63 33.89
C ARG A 2 46.37 1.42 33.81
N LEU A 3 46.30 2.44 32.95
CA LEU A 3 45.05 3.12 32.63
C LEU A 3 44.68 2.70 31.21
N ASN A 4 43.68 1.82 31.10
CA ASN A 4 43.18 1.29 29.84
C ASN A 4 42.53 2.42 29.04
N ILE A 5 43.01 2.64 27.81
CA ILE A 5 42.37 3.48 26.80
C ILE A 5 41.17 2.69 26.29
N LEU A 6 39.96 3.01 26.77
CA LEU A 6 38.71 2.47 26.25
C LEU A 6 38.40 3.14 24.90
N VAL A 7 38.46 2.32 23.87
CA VAL A 7 38.13 2.61 22.48
C VAL A 7 36.66 3.06 22.39
N PHE A 8 36.43 4.37 22.39
CA PHE A 8 35.16 4.99 21.99
C PHE A 8 35.14 5.15 20.46
N ALA A 9 35.20 4.02 19.76
CA ALA A 9 35.06 3.96 18.31
C ALA A 9 34.29 2.69 17.97
N GLY A 10 32.98 2.75 18.10
CA GLY A 10 32.15 1.58 17.88
C GLY A 10 30.68 1.92 17.85
N LEU A 11 30.12 1.86 16.64
CA LEU A 11 28.74 1.47 16.40
C LEU A 11 27.65 2.55 16.49
N SER A 12 27.90 3.72 15.91
CA SER A 12 26.81 4.45 15.23
C SER A 12 26.67 3.89 13.81
N LEU A 13 26.35 2.59 13.69
CA LEU A 13 25.77 2.08 12.45
C LEU A 13 24.37 2.70 12.38
N ALA A 14 24.31 3.86 11.75
CA ALA A 14 23.06 4.43 11.29
C ALA A 14 22.36 3.33 10.50
N LEU A 15 21.30 2.77 11.09
CA LEU A 15 20.33 1.95 10.40
C LEU A 15 19.69 2.85 9.35
N LEU A 16 20.35 2.99 8.21
CA LEU A 16 19.75 3.37 6.94
C LEU A 16 18.83 2.20 6.55
N SER A 17 17.78 1.98 7.35
CA SER A 17 16.71 1.09 6.99
C SER A 17 15.96 1.84 5.90
N CYS A 18 16.25 1.53 4.64
CA CYS A 18 15.37 1.89 3.54
C CYS A 18 13.98 1.35 3.91
N THR A 19 13.09 2.23 4.33
CA THR A 19 11.71 1.89 4.60
C THR A 19 11.05 1.64 3.26
N LYS A 20 10.74 0.37 2.97
CA LYS A 20 9.96 -0.01 1.79
C LYS A 20 8.65 0.78 1.73
N SER A 21 8.24 1.17 0.53
CA SER A 21 6.94 1.78 0.31
C SER A 21 5.82 0.77 0.61
N PHE A 22 4.59 1.25 0.81
CA PHE A 22 3.50 0.37 1.22
C PHE A 22 3.12 -0.65 0.15
N ASP A 23 3.20 -0.28 -1.14
CA ASP A 23 3.01 -1.21 -2.26
C ASP A 23 4.09 -2.29 -2.32
N GLU A 24 5.34 -1.95 -2.01
CA GLU A 24 6.41 -2.94 -1.88
C GLU A 24 6.15 -3.91 -0.72
N LYS A 25 5.65 -3.42 0.42
CA LYS A 25 5.25 -4.28 1.55
C LYS A 25 4.12 -5.24 1.17
N ILE A 26 3.12 -4.77 0.43
CA ILE A 26 2.05 -5.64 -0.09
C ILE A 26 2.64 -6.69 -1.03
N ALA A 27 3.48 -6.29 -1.98
CA ALA A 27 4.07 -7.19 -2.95
C ALA A 27 4.97 -8.26 -2.29
N ASP A 28 5.79 -7.87 -1.30
CA ASP A 28 6.58 -8.81 -0.50
C ASP A 28 5.68 -9.83 0.19
N LYS A 29 4.58 -9.38 0.81
CA LYS A 29 3.65 -10.25 1.51
C LYS A 29 2.97 -11.23 0.56
N ILE A 30 2.55 -10.74 -0.61
CA ILE A 30 2.01 -11.56 -1.68
C ILE A 30 3.04 -12.60 -2.14
N GLU A 31 4.30 -12.25 -2.34
CA GLU A 31 5.32 -13.23 -2.73
C GLU A 31 5.57 -14.25 -1.62
N GLU A 32 5.59 -13.86 -0.35
CA GLU A 32 5.71 -14.77 0.79
C GLU A 32 4.57 -15.81 0.81
N GLN A 33 3.35 -15.39 0.51
CA GLN A 33 2.15 -16.22 0.63
C GLN A 33 1.79 -16.99 -0.64
N CYS A 34 2.07 -16.42 -1.80
CA CYS A 34 1.63 -16.90 -3.11
C CYS A 34 2.77 -17.57 -3.91
N SER A 35 4.00 -17.66 -3.38
CA SER A 35 5.16 -18.20 -4.12
C SER A 35 5.00 -19.66 -4.57
N ASP A 36 4.16 -20.45 -3.89
CA ASP A 36 3.87 -21.84 -4.24
C ASP A 36 2.72 -21.97 -5.26
N ALA A 37 2.89 -21.32 -6.42
CA ALA A 37 1.92 -21.29 -7.53
C ALA A 37 1.64 -22.65 -8.21
N LYS A 38 2.12 -23.77 -7.65
CA LYS A 38 1.77 -25.13 -8.12
C LYS A 38 0.50 -25.68 -7.48
N GLN A 39 -0.13 -25.00 -6.50
CA GLN A 39 -1.27 -25.61 -5.77
C GLN A 39 -2.52 -24.76 -5.51
N THR A 40 -2.58 -23.47 -5.87
CA THR A 40 -3.80 -22.67 -5.57
C THR A 40 -4.41 -22.04 -6.82
N PRO A 41 -5.65 -22.39 -7.19
CA PRO A 41 -6.35 -21.76 -8.31
C PRO A 41 -6.70 -20.27 -8.07
N SER A 42 -6.47 -19.73 -6.88
CA SER A 42 -6.66 -18.30 -6.56
C SER A 42 -5.87 -17.91 -5.30
N CYS A 43 -4.77 -17.17 -5.44
CA CYS A 43 -4.13 -16.59 -4.25
C CYS A 43 -4.97 -15.42 -3.71
N GLN A 44 -5.16 -15.39 -2.40
CA GLN A 44 -5.87 -14.33 -1.71
C GLN A 44 -4.92 -13.58 -0.79
N PHE A 45 -5.11 -12.27 -0.68
CA PHE A 45 -4.33 -11.39 0.19
C PHE A 45 -5.31 -10.55 1.02
N ALA A 46 -5.15 -10.57 2.34
CA ALA A 46 -5.90 -9.71 3.25
C ALA A 46 -5.03 -8.53 3.71
N LEU A 47 -5.54 -7.30 3.56
CA LEU A 47 -4.78 -6.09 3.89
C LEU A 47 -4.49 -5.95 5.40
N ASP A 48 -5.33 -6.57 6.22
CA ASP A 48 -5.15 -6.67 7.68
C ASP A 48 -3.86 -7.38 8.08
N GLU A 49 -3.21 -8.13 7.18
CA GLU A 49 -1.96 -8.82 7.49
C GLU A 49 -0.73 -7.92 7.50
N ILE A 50 -0.83 -6.72 6.93
CA ILE A 50 0.27 -5.74 6.88
C ILE A 50 -0.09 -4.40 7.53
N THR A 51 -1.31 -4.27 8.05
CA THR A 51 -1.79 -3.06 8.72
C THR A 51 -1.87 -3.30 10.22
N ASP A 52 -0.88 -2.80 10.96
CA ASP A 52 -0.75 -2.90 12.41
C ASP A 52 -1.44 -1.75 13.16
N PHE A 53 -2.32 -1.01 12.48
CA PHE A 53 -3.06 0.12 12.99
C PHE A 53 -4.58 -0.08 12.80
N ASP A 54 -5.39 0.66 13.55
CA ASP A 54 -6.85 0.58 13.45
C ASP A 54 -7.37 1.50 12.35
N TRP A 55 -8.17 0.95 11.44
CA TRP A 55 -8.78 1.66 10.30
C TRP A 55 -10.13 1.03 9.93
N ASP A 56 -10.99 1.82 9.28
CA ASP A 56 -12.33 1.45 8.83
C ASP A 56 -12.42 1.35 7.30
N THR A 57 -11.76 2.28 6.59
CA THR A 57 -11.87 2.40 5.15
C THR A 57 -10.54 2.81 4.52
N LEU A 58 -10.14 2.08 3.47
CA LEU A 58 -9.09 2.44 2.53
C LEU A 58 -9.70 3.19 1.35
N TYR A 59 -9.11 4.33 1.00
CA TYR A 59 -9.35 5.07 -0.24
C TYR A 59 -8.10 4.99 -1.12
N VAL A 60 -8.29 4.72 -2.41
CA VAL A 60 -7.21 4.69 -3.41
C VAL A 60 -7.45 5.82 -4.40
N PHE A 61 -6.55 6.79 -4.41
CA PHE A 61 -6.60 7.93 -5.33
C PHE A 61 -5.54 7.79 -6.41
N ASN A 62 -5.93 8.09 -7.65
CA ASN A 62 -5.06 7.99 -8.82
C ASN A 62 -4.84 9.36 -9.43
N GLY A 63 -3.59 9.80 -9.49
CA GLY A 63 -3.18 10.99 -10.22
C GLY A 63 -3.47 12.31 -9.51
N LEU A 64 -3.41 13.38 -10.30
CA LEU A 64 -3.46 14.75 -9.82
C LEU A 64 -4.78 15.05 -9.09
N MET A 65 -4.69 15.36 -7.80
CA MET A 65 -5.83 15.81 -6.99
C MET A 65 -5.42 16.91 -6.01
N THR A 66 -6.24 17.95 -5.88
CA THR A 66 -6.04 18.99 -4.87
C THR A 66 -6.54 18.54 -3.49
N ARG A 67 -6.15 19.27 -2.44
CA ARG A 67 -6.64 19.01 -1.07
C ARG A 67 -8.16 19.12 -0.97
N GLU A 68 -8.76 20.05 -1.69
CA GLU A 68 -10.20 20.27 -1.71
C GLU A 68 -10.93 19.07 -2.34
N GLU A 69 -10.42 18.56 -3.47
CA GLU A 69 -10.96 17.37 -4.14
C GLU A 69 -10.84 16.12 -3.24
N LEU A 70 -9.71 15.96 -2.55
CA LEU A 70 -9.51 14.89 -1.58
C LEU A 70 -10.48 14.98 -0.40
N SER A 71 -10.63 16.17 0.19
CA SER A 71 -11.54 16.40 1.32
C SER A 71 -13.00 16.14 0.91
N GLN A 72 -13.37 16.54 -0.31
CA GLN A 72 -14.68 16.25 -0.88
C GLN A 72 -14.91 14.75 -1.06
N ALA A 73 -13.93 14.02 -1.62
CA ALA A 73 -14.03 12.57 -1.83
C ALA A 73 -14.06 11.79 -0.50
N LEU A 74 -13.31 12.25 0.49
CA LEU A 74 -13.27 11.66 1.83
C LEU A 74 -14.53 11.96 2.65
N GLY A 75 -15.19 13.10 2.39
CA GLY A 75 -16.36 13.57 3.12
C GLY A 75 -16.03 14.22 4.47
N PHE A 76 -14.79 14.64 4.66
CA PHE A 76 -14.30 15.42 5.80
C PHE A 76 -13.07 16.23 5.38
N ASP A 77 -12.76 17.31 6.09
CA ASP A 77 -11.54 18.09 5.85
C ASP A 77 -10.32 17.22 6.21
N CYS A 78 -9.60 16.77 5.18
CA CYS A 78 -8.36 16.04 5.37
C CYS A 78 -7.23 17.04 5.61
N ASP A 79 -6.38 16.75 6.59
CA ASP A 79 -5.05 17.36 6.67
C ASP A 79 -4.11 16.53 5.77
N CYS A 80 -4.36 16.61 4.45
CA CYS A 80 -3.62 15.87 3.44
C CYS A 80 -3.13 16.81 2.33
N ASP A 81 -1.90 16.56 1.85
CA ASP A 81 -1.31 17.31 0.76
C ASP A 81 -1.97 16.96 -0.58
N HIS A 82 -1.77 17.79 -1.61
CA HIS A 82 -2.14 17.44 -2.97
C HIS A 82 -1.42 16.15 -3.43
N ILE A 83 -2.02 15.44 -4.38
CA ILE A 83 -1.39 14.30 -5.06
C ILE A 83 -0.84 14.81 -6.40
N SER A 84 0.42 14.50 -6.68
CA SER A 84 1.05 14.85 -7.95
C SER A 84 0.58 13.92 -9.08
N ASP A 85 0.68 14.40 -10.32
CA ASP A 85 0.40 13.56 -11.48
C ASP A 85 1.28 12.30 -11.49
N ASN A 86 0.74 11.19 -11.98
CA ASN A 86 1.36 9.86 -12.03
C ASN A 86 1.63 9.19 -10.67
N TYR A 87 1.17 9.76 -9.55
CA TYR A 87 1.22 9.09 -8.25
C TYR A 87 -0.11 8.42 -7.91
N GLN A 88 -0.03 7.32 -7.16
CA GLN A 88 -1.17 6.71 -6.49
C GLN A 88 -1.02 6.95 -5.00
N ARG A 89 -2.08 7.42 -4.34
CA ARG A 89 -2.12 7.62 -2.89
C ARG A 89 -3.15 6.71 -2.24
N LEU A 90 -2.70 6.02 -1.20
CA LEU A 90 -3.51 5.21 -0.30
C LEU A 90 -3.79 6.04 0.95
N ILE A 91 -5.05 6.22 1.30
CA ILE A 91 -5.47 6.89 2.53
C ILE A 91 -6.34 5.94 3.33
N PHE A 92 -5.82 5.52 4.48
CA PHE A 92 -6.56 4.75 5.46
C PHE A 92 -7.21 5.69 6.45
N THR A 93 -8.48 5.47 6.74
CA THR A 93 -9.27 6.34 7.61
C THR A 93 -9.90 5.56 8.75
N LYS A 94 -10.05 6.21 9.89
CA LYS A 94 -10.81 5.76 11.06
C LYS A 94 -11.66 6.90 11.55
N ASN A 95 -12.96 6.69 11.79
CA ASN A 95 -13.84 7.72 12.38
C ASN A 95 -13.71 9.11 11.73
N ARG A 96 -13.72 9.18 10.39
CA ARG A 96 -13.54 10.42 9.59
C ARG A 96 -12.21 11.16 9.83
N LYS A 97 -11.13 10.41 10.05
CA LYS A 97 -9.78 10.94 10.15
C LYS A 97 -8.82 10.02 9.40
N ALA A 98 -7.86 10.59 8.67
CA ALA A 98 -6.74 9.82 8.11
C ALA A 98 -5.85 9.28 9.24
N VAL A 99 -5.60 7.98 9.26
CA VAL A 99 -4.75 7.29 10.25
C VAL A 99 -3.44 6.79 9.66
N TYR A 100 -3.41 6.55 8.35
CA TYR A 100 -2.21 6.20 7.61
C TYR A 100 -2.33 6.68 6.17
N GLN A 101 -1.22 7.14 5.60
CA GLN A 101 -1.13 7.56 4.21
C GLN A 101 0.14 6.96 3.60
N SER A 102 0.05 6.52 2.36
CA SER A 102 1.21 6.12 1.56
C SER A 102 1.02 6.59 0.13
N GLU A 103 2.12 6.95 -0.51
CA GLU A 103 2.14 7.38 -1.90
C GLU A 103 3.30 6.70 -2.63
N TYR A 104 3.05 6.32 -3.89
CA TYR A 104 4.06 5.74 -4.77
C TYR A 104 3.81 6.11 -6.22
N TYR A 105 4.86 6.05 -7.02
CA TYR A 105 4.79 6.36 -8.45
C TYR A 105 4.06 5.24 -9.19
N GLY A 106 2.96 5.57 -9.88
CA GLY A 106 2.03 4.59 -10.42
C GLY A 106 2.62 3.68 -11.50
N VAL A 107 3.61 4.17 -12.27
CA VAL A 107 4.29 3.38 -13.31
C VAL A 107 5.17 2.27 -12.72
N ASP A 108 5.81 2.56 -11.58
CA ASP A 108 6.74 1.66 -10.90
C ASP A 108 6.10 0.90 -9.73
N GLY A 109 4.86 1.26 -9.39
CA GLY A 109 4.08 0.69 -8.31
C GLY A 109 3.94 -0.82 -8.44
N LYS A 110 4.09 -1.52 -7.32
CA LYS A 110 4.04 -2.99 -7.28
C LYS A 110 2.62 -3.55 -7.23
N VAL A 111 1.64 -2.72 -6.92
CA VAL A 111 0.24 -3.13 -6.77
C VAL A 111 -0.72 -2.15 -7.43
N GLN A 112 -1.84 -2.67 -7.91
CA GLN A 112 -2.97 -1.89 -8.41
C GLN A 112 -4.27 -2.42 -7.80
N PHE A 113 -4.95 -1.56 -7.04
CA PHE A 113 -6.27 -1.87 -6.50
C PHE A 113 -7.32 -1.70 -7.59
N ARG A 114 -8.10 -2.76 -7.85
CA ARG A 114 -9.22 -2.71 -8.78
C ARG A 114 -10.49 -2.36 -8.02
N PRO A 115 -11.32 -1.43 -8.53
CA PRO A 115 -12.51 -0.98 -7.81
C PRO A 115 -13.54 -2.10 -7.66
N ILE A 116 -14.50 -1.94 -6.74
CA ILE A 116 -15.66 -2.86 -6.59
C ILE A 116 -16.71 -2.61 -7.68
N GLU A 117 -16.89 -1.38 -8.14
CA GLU A 117 -17.80 -1.04 -9.24
C GLU A 117 -17.01 -0.58 -10.46
N VAL A 118 -17.52 -0.86 -11.66
CA VAL A 118 -16.88 -0.39 -12.90
C VAL A 118 -17.07 1.13 -12.96
N ASN A 119 -15.98 1.87 -13.18
CA ASN A 119 -15.93 3.35 -13.17
C ASN A 119 -16.12 4.02 -11.80
N ALA A 120 -15.98 3.30 -10.70
CA ALA A 120 -15.89 3.89 -9.36
C ALA A 120 -14.43 4.03 -8.91
N ASP A 121 -14.16 5.01 -8.06
CA ASP A 121 -12.88 5.09 -7.36
C ASP A 121 -12.72 3.90 -6.41
N PRO A 122 -11.54 3.24 -6.35
CA PRO A 122 -11.36 2.11 -5.46
C PRO A 122 -11.42 2.56 -4.00
N LYS A 123 -12.42 2.04 -3.30
CA LYS A 123 -12.69 2.26 -1.89
C LYS A 123 -13.09 0.93 -1.27
N PHE A 124 -12.49 0.60 -0.12
CA PHE A 124 -12.69 -0.70 0.52
C PHE A 124 -12.89 -0.50 2.01
N SER A 125 -13.99 -1.02 2.56
CA SER A 125 -14.08 -1.20 4.00
C SER A 125 -13.07 -2.25 4.46
N ARG A 126 -12.75 -2.25 5.75
CA ARG A 126 -11.91 -3.30 6.34
C ARG A 126 -12.43 -4.71 6.05
N GLU A 127 -13.75 -4.91 6.15
CA GLU A 127 -14.41 -6.18 5.83
C GLU A 127 -14.28 -6.59 4.35
N GLN A 128 -14.13 -5.62 3.44
CA GLN A 128 -13.98 -5.83 1.99
C GLN A 128 -12.52 -5.89 1.54
N SER A 129 -11.56 -5.85 2.48
CA SER A 129 -10.13 -5.71 2.18
C SER A 129 -9.37 -7.03 1.98
N THR A 130 -10.11 -8.06 1.57
CA THR A 130 -9.53 -9.31 1.07
C THR A 130 -9.62 -9.32 -0.45
N PHE A 131 -8.50 -9.59 -1.10
CA PHE A 131 -8.33 -9.44 -2.53
C PHE A 131 -7.87 -10.75 -3.17
N LEU A 132 -8.46 -11.07 -4.32
CA LEU A 132 -7.87 -12.00 -5.28
C LEU A 132 -6.68 -11.34 -5.96
N VAL A 133 -5.55 -12.04 -5.97
CA VAL A 133 -4.29 -11.54 -6.51
C VAL A 133 -4.05 -12.07 -7.92
N VAL A 134 -3.75 -11.17 -8.87
CA VAL A 134 -3.35 -11.53 -10.24
C VAL A 134 -2.01 -10.88 -10.56
N LYS A 135 -0.97 -11.70 -10.74
CA LYS A 135 0.37 -11.26 -11.16
C LYS A 135 0.35 -10.92 -12.66
N LYS A 136 0.77 -9.71 -13.03
CA LYS A 136 0.85 -9.22 -14.42
C LYS A 136 2.23 -8.69 -14.74
N ALA A 137 2.69 -8.91 -15.98
CA ALA A 137 3.89 -8.26 -16.47
C ALA A 137 3.66 -6.74 -16.55
N ASN A 138 4.63 -5.95 -16.10
CA ASN A 138 4.64 -4.51 -16.33
C ASN A 138 5.17 -4.30 -17.77
N THR A 139 4.41 -3.62 -18.62
CA THR A 139 4.83 -3.37 -20.01
C THR A 139 5.70 -2.13 -20.16
N LEU A 140 5.75 -1.28 -19.14
CA LEU A 140 6.52 -0.03 -19.11
C LEU A 140 7.89 -0.23 -18.45
N THR A 141 8.04 -1.24 -17.59
CA THR A 141 9.29 -1.58 -16.90
C THR A 141 9.61 -3.07 -17.03
N SER A 142 10.87 -3.46 -16.83
CA SER A 142 11.27 -4.87 -16.78
C SER A 142 10.87 -5.48 -15.42
N GLY A 143 9.60 -5.86 -15.27
CA GLY A 143 9.10 -6.40 -14.01
C GLY A 143 7.66 -6.89 -14.06
N TYR A 144 7.06 -7.06 -12.89
CA TYR A 144 5.66 -7.40 -12.71
C TYR A 144 5.03 -6.52 -11.63
N PHE A 145 3.72 -6.53 -11.61
CA PHE A 145 2.90 -5.94 -10.56
C PHE A 145 1.72 -6.87 -10.25
N TYR A 146 1.00 -6.56 -9.18
CA TYR A 146 -0.16 -7.32 -8.72
C TYR A 146 -1.44 -6.52 -8.87
N ASP A 147 -2.39 -7.05 -9.63
CA ASP A 147 -3.77 -6.60 -9.56
C ASP A 147 -4.46 -7.21 -8.35
N LEU A 148 -5.11 -6.36 -7.55
CA LEU A 148 -5.88 -6.74 -6.38
C LEU A 148 -7.37 -6.54 -6.66
N TYR A 149 -8.10 -7.64 -6.83
CA TYR A 149 -9.53 -7.64 -7.07
C TYR A 149 -10.29 -7.96 -5.78
N PRO A 150 -11.18 -7.08 -5.29
CA PRO A 150 -11.93 -7.35 -4.05
C PRO A 150 -12.79 -8.61 -4.20
N ILE A 151 -12.72 -9.52 -3.23
CA ILE A 151 -13.45 -10.81 -3.28
C ILE A 151 -14.97 -10.60 -3.25
N SER A 152 -15.46 -9.47 -2.74
CA SER A 152 -16.88 -9.11 -2.80
C SER A 152 -17.47 -9.05 -4.22
N ARG A 153 -16.64 -9.08 -5.28
CA ARG A 153 -17.06 -9.23 -6.68
C ARG A 153 -17.31 -10.68 -7.15
N VAL A 154 -16.87 -11.69 -6.39
CA VAL A 154 -16.71 -13.07 -6.89
C VAL A 154 -17.84 -14.02 -6.42
N ASN A 155 -18.87 -13.49 -5.75
CA ASN A 155 -20.06 -14.25 -5.34
C ASN A 155 -21.32 -13.77 -6.05
#